data_AF-A0A1H3P573-F1
#
_entry.id   AF-A0A1H3P573-F1
#
_cell.length_a   1.000
_cell.length_b   1.000
_cell.length_c   1.000
_cell.angle_alpha   90.00
_cell.angle_beta   90.00
_cell.angle_gamma   90.00
#
_symmetry.space_group_name_H-M   'P 1'
#
loop_
_entity.id
_entity.type
_entity.pdbx_description
1 polymer ?
#
loop_
_entity_poly.entity_id
_entity_poly.type
_entity_poly.pdbx_seq_one_letter_code
_entity_poly.pdbx_strand_id
1 'polypeptide(L)'
;MNKVFVEKKYGFNTEEALELFFRFNNTIVISENDYVSMGSDNGHYDSRVVNLVSEIELQEFYGVHEANRYLRSEVLSIQNIITFITGIPFLEYSGYESCSTVIPRSIELKPTKFIFDDNDYTLALEKLIQKIKDDTQLSISLLDRWRKASYLSIESNDANLYHDEAILGYFHIIEMISEMFRDELKAKLTDGIFNQINSYYEENLHYNATQINDKLKKNRNIINELFIDSELSISQKCKFVLTKYELLDDVTSSFIDELIGTRNSIAHGRKSYNKNALWPVSPFFSLSHNSYECLDALSILSARLIDCYFETDIWKEKWEECHSFLLPSRDILNNFLKHPKGFTGVSVDSLFQGNAYNFTWDSFFYYYVQEPRKFNLERICNAIKDMYLSIEYNVENSEQLFNISVVLCDSCDRDVSNFARKIVVFCVDKKLFPWGNKKDIYGYLEYHGLEIPWYKDYLLK
;
A
#
# COMPACT_ATOMS: atom_id res chain seq x y z
N MET A 1 38.39 -7.69 28.22
CA MET A 1 37.01 -7.61 27.66
C MET A 1 36.21 -8.75 28.24
N ASN A 2 35.00 -8.48 28.74
CA ASN A 2 34.12 -9.49 29.33
C ASN A 2 33.09 -9.94 28.29
N LYS A 3 32.96 -11.25 28.09
CA LYS A 3 31.85 -11.82 27.34
C LYS A 3 30.59 -11.77 28.20
N VAL A 4 29.54 -11.19 27.64
CA VAL A 4 28.24 -11.03 28.28
C VAL A 4 27.18 -11.65 27.38
N PHE A 5 26.31 -12.44 28.02
CA PHE A 5 25.16 -13.08 27.40
C PHE A 5 23.91 -12.34 27.84
N VAL A 6 23.08 -11.98 26.88
CA VAL A 6 21.80 -11.30 27.12
C VAL A 6 20.69 -12.17 26.58
N GLU A 7 19.69 -12.43 27.43
CA GLU A 7 18.43 -13.05 27.02
C GLU A 7 17.32 -12.01 27.11
N LYS A 8 16.52 -11.90 26.05
CA LYS A 8 15.29 -11.10 26.05
C LYS A 8 14.14 -11.93 25.52
N LYS A 9 13.05 -11.98 26.28
CA LYS A 9 11.79 -12.60 25.84
C LYS A 9 10.77 -11.53 25.51
N TYR A 10 10.10 -11.75 24.40
CA TYR A 10 9.07 -10.89 23.87
C TYR A 10 7.77 -11.67 23.68
N GLY A 11 6.64 -11.03 23.97
CA GLY A 11 5.33 -11.50 23.55
C GLY A 11 5.04 -11.01 22.14
N PHE A 12 4.84 -11.92 21.19
CA PHE A 12 4.40 -11.63 19.84
C PHE A 12 2.91 -11.91 19.72
N ASN A 13 2.13 -10.84 19.48
CA ASN A 13 0.67 -10.89 19.44
C ASN A 13 0.20 -11.50 18.11
N THR A 14 -0.01 -12.80 18.08
CA THR A 14 -0.54 -13.52 16.91
C THR A 14 -1.26 -14.78 17.36
N GLU A 15 -2.37 -15.09 16.69
CA GLU A 15 -3.07 -16.36 16.84
C GLU A 15 -2.42 -17.46 15.98
N GLU A 16 -1.73 -17.06 14.90
CA GLU A 16 -1.17 -17.96 13.89
C GLU A 16 0.03 -18.75 14.38
N ALA A 17 0.24 -19.94 13.80
CA ALA A 17 1.41 -20.76 14.09
C ALA A 17 2.72 -20.02 13.75
N LEU A 18 3.70 -20.09 14.66
CA LEU A 18 5.01 -19.47 14.47
C LEU A 18 6.10 -20.44 14.91
N GLU A 19 6.98 -20.79 13.96
CA GLU A 19 8.20 -21.56 14.23
C GLU A 19 9.39 -20.80 13.64
N LEU A 20 10.24 -20.26 14.50
CA LEU A 20 11.43 -19.53 14.08
C LEU A 20 12.67 -20.03 14.81
N PHE A 21 13.74 -20.23 14.04
CA PHE A 21 15.09 -20.42 14.53
C PHE A 21 16.05 -19.78 13.54
N PHE A 22 16.74 -18.71 13.90
CA PHE A 22 17.79 -18.17 13.04
C PHE A 22 18.82 -17.40 13.82
N ARG A 23 20.00 -17.22 13.22
CA ARG A 23 21.06 -16.38 13.76
C ARG A 23 21.18 -15.10 12.94
N PHE A 24 21.06 -13.97 13.61
CA PHE A 24 21.36 -12.66 13.03
C PHE A 24 22.52 -12.06 13.82
N ASN A 25 23.68 -11.91 13.16
CA ASN A 25 24.94 -11.50 13.77
C ASN A 25 25.28 -12.30 15.05
N ASN A 26 25.13 -11.67 16.21
CA ASN A 26 25.50 -12.21 17.51
C ASN A 26 24.31 -12.75 18.31
N THR A 27 23.11 -12.69 17.73
CA THR A 27 21.86 -13.06 18.37
C THR A 27 21.23 -14.27 17.69
N ILE A 28 20.85 -15.24 18.50
CA ILE A 28 20.01 -16.37 18.10
C ILE A 28 18.57 -16.02 18.46
N VAL A 29 17.67 -16.19 17.51
CA VAL A 29 16.24 -15.90 17.61
C VAL A 29 15.49 -17.23 17.62
N ILE A 30 14.64 -17.45 18.61
CA ILE A 30 13.95 -18.73 18.84
C ILE A 30 12.48 -18.47 19.21
N SER A 31 11.52 -19.14 18.58
CA SER A 31 10.14 -19.22 19.10
C SER A 31 10.05 -20.31 20.15
N GLU A 32 9.45 -20.02 21.29
CA GLU A 32 9.07 -21.02 22.28
C GLU A 32 7.63 -21.50 22.00
N ASN A 33 7.30 -22.73 22.39
CA ASN A 33 5.94 -23.27 22.24
C ASN A 33 4.96 -22.71 23.28
N ASP A 34 5.46 -21.88 24.19
CA ASP A 34 4.71 -21.31 25.30
C ASP A 34 3.94 -20.05 24.86
N TYR A 35 2.81 -19.82 25.54
CA TYR A 35 2.07 -18.57 25.49
C TYR A 35 2.29 -17.78 26.77
N VAL A 36 2.37 -16.47 26.64
CA VAL A 36 2.43 -15.53 27.76
C VAL A 36 1.22 -14.61 27.70
N SER A 37 0.55 -14.43 28.84
CA SER A 37 -0.53 -13.46 28.96
C SER A 37 0.07 -12.06 29.13
N MET A 38 -0.11 -11.21 28.14
CA MET A 38 0.37 -9.83 28.12
C MET A 38 -0.77 -8.88 28.52
N GLY A 39 -0.45 -7.85 29.29
CA GLY A 39 -1.42 -6.80 29.63
C GLY A 39 -1.42 -5.67 28.59
N SER A 40 -2.61 -5.20 28.21
CA SER A 40 -2.84 -3.95 27.49
C SER A 40 -3.83 -3.07 28.24
N ASP A 41 -3.96 -1.82 27.83
CA ASP A 41 -4.96 -0.89 28.38
C ASP A 41 -6.42 -1.41 28.23
N ASN A 42 -6.64 -2.39 27.32
CA ASN A 42 -7.95 -2.98 27.01
C ASN A 42 -8.13 -4.43 27.54
N GLY A 43 -7.19 -4.96 28.32
CA GLY A 43 -7.31 -6.29 28.93
C GLY A 43 -6.04 -7.14 28.85
N HIS A 44 -6.21 -8.46 28.90
CA HIS A 44 -5.12 -9.42 28.71
C HIS A 44 -5.26 -10.13 27.37
N TYR A 45 -4.16 -10.38 26.69
CA TYR A 45 -4.11 -11.15 25.45
C TYR A 45 -2.97 -12.17 25.50
N ASP A 46 -3.19 -13.35 24.93
CA ASP A 46 -2.18 -14.39 24.88
C ASP A 46 -1.24 -14.14 23.69
N SER A 47 0.06 -14.17 23.95
CA SER A 47 1.10 -13.93 22.95
C SER A 47 2.05 -15.10 22.87
N ARG A 48 2.53 -15.41 21.67
CA ARG A 48 3.61 -16.38 21.49
C ARG A 48 4.93 -15.81 21.99
N VAL A 49 5.79 -16.65 22.53
CA VAL A 49 7.07 -16.19 23.07
C VAL A 49 8.16 -16.26 22.01
N VAL A 50 8.80 -15.11 21.75
CA VAL A 50 10.02 -14.99 20.95
C VAL A 50 11.19 -14.67 21.87
N ASN A 51 12.15 -15.58 21.92
CA ASN A 51 13.34 -15.49 22.75
C ASN A 51 14.56 -15.09 21.90
N LEU A 52 15.24 -14.02 22.31
CA LEU A 52 16.48 -13.53 21.73
C LEU A 52 17.61 -13.82 22.69
N VAL A 53 18.61 -14.58 22.24
CA VAL A 53 19.83 -14.81 23.03
C VAL A 53 21.05 -14.30 22.30
N SER A 54 21.68 -13.29 22.87
CA SER A 54 22.80 -12.56 22.28
C SER A 54 24.10 -12.79 23.06
N GLU A 55 25.22 -12.87 22.34
CA GLU A 55 26.58 -12.87 22.91
C GLU A 55 27.32 -11.60 22.50
N ILE A 56 27.83 -10.82 23.46
CA ILE A 56 28.58 -9.60 23.17
C ILE A 56 29.83 -9.45 24.04
N GLU A 57 30.87 -8.83 23.49
CA GLU A 57 32.07 -8.44 24.23
C GLU A 57 31.97 -6.99 24.70
N LEU A 58 32.11 -6.78 26.02
CA LEU A 58 32.12 -5.47 26.65
C LEU A 58 33.50 -5.12 27.19
N GLN A 59 33.84 -3.83 27.18
CA GLN A 59 35.02 -3.35 27.90
C GLN A 59 34.80 -3.49 29.40
N GLU A 60 35.88 -3.75 30.15
CA GLU A 60 35.82 -4.15 31.57
C GLU A 60 35.22 -3.10 32.49
N PHE A 61 35.21 -1.82 32.07
CA PHE A 61 34.59 -0.74 32.84
C PHE A 61 33.09 -0.60 32.60
N TYR A 62 32.51 -1.26 31.59
CA TYR A 62 31.07 -1.26 31.37
C TYR A 62 30.39 -2.32 32.23
N GLY A 63 29.26 -1.96 32.83
CA GLY A 63 28.41 -2.91 33.56
C GLY A 63 27.72 -3.89 32.62
N VAL A 64 27.38 -5.08 33.13
CA VAL A 64 26.68 -6.13 32.38
C VAL A 64 25.35 -5.63 31.77
N HIS A 65 24.65 -4.73 32.45
CA HIS A 65 23.40 -4.14 31.95
C HIS A 65 23.58 -3.24 30.71
N GLU A 66 24.79 -2.71 30.47
CA GLU A 66 25.07 -1.91 29.29
C GLU A 66 25.07 -2.74 27.99
N ALA A 67 25.15 -4.07 28.07
CA ALA A 67 25.04 -4.95 26.92
C ALA A 67 23.76 -4.66 26.09
N ASN A 68 22.65 -4.33 26.76
CA ASN A 68 21.39 -3.98 26.12
C ASN A 68 21.49 -2.76 25.20
N ARG A 69 22.36 -1.79 25.53
CA ARG A 69 22.58 -0.59 24.71
C ARG A 69 23.23 -0.95 23.38
N TYR A 70 24.24 -1.83 23.42
CA TYR A 70 25.00 -2.23 22.25
C TYR A 70 24.23 -3.23 21.36
N LEU A 71 23.33 -4.02 21.95
CA LEU A 71 22.46 -4.94 21.21
C LEU A 71 21.22 -4.27 20.60
N ARG A 72 20.92 -3.02 20.95
CA ARG A 72 19.68 -2.35 20.55
C ARG A 72 19.46 -2.34 19.04
N SER A 73 20.49 -2.01 18.25
CA SER A 73 20.37 -2.00 16.79
C SER A 73 20.08 -3.38 16.22
N GLU A 74 20.72 -4.43 16.76
CA GLU A 74 20.55 -5.81 16.33
C GLU A 74 19.14 -6.34 16.65
N VAL A 75 18.66 -6.07 17.86
CA VAL A 75 17.30 -6.39 18.30
C VAL A 75 16.26 -5.69 17.43
N LEU A 76 16.44 -4.40 17.12
CA LEU A 76 15.53 -3.66 16.24
C LEU A 76 15.54 -4.24 14.82
N SER A 77 16.69 -4.64 14.29
CA SER A 77 16.77 -5.31 12.98
C SER A 77 16.02 -6.64 12.97
N ILE A 78 16.15 -7.44 14.02
CA ILE A 78 15.39 -8.70 14.16
C ILE A 78 13.89 -8.41 14.20
N GLN A 79 13.47 -7.40 14.96
CA GLN A 79 12.07 -6.97 15.00
C GLN A 79 11.55 -6.53 13.64
N ASN A 80 12.36 -5.79 12.89
CA ASN A 80 12.05 -5.34 11.54
C ASN A 80 11.88 -6.53 10.57
N ILE A 81 12.76 -7.54 10.64
CA ILE A 81 12.68 -8.75 9.81
C ILE A 81 11.40 -9.53 10.13
N ILE A 82 11.13 -9.82 11.41
CA ILE A 82 9.93 -10.57 11.81
C ILE A 82 8.66 -9.82 11.41
N THR A 83 8.63 -8.50 11.62
CA THR A 83 7.49 -7.65 11.21
C THR A 83 7.25 -7.73 9.71
N PHE A 84 8.31 -7.61 8.91
CA PHE A 84 8.17 -7.59 7.45
C PHE A 84 7.69 -8.93 6.88
N ILE A 85 8.15 -10.06 7.42
CA ILE A 85 7.73 -11.39 6.95
C ILE A 85 6.27 -11.67 7.36
N THR A 86 5.91 -11.39 8.61
CA THR A 86 4.59 -11.74 9.16
C THR A 86 3.50 -10.72 8.81
N GLY A 87 3.90 -9.48 8.53
CA GLY A 87 3.00 -8.34 8.42
C GLY A 87 2.52 -7.76 9.75
N ILE A 88 2.91 -8.35 10.89
CA ILE A 88 2.46 -7.97 12.22
C ILE A 88 3.56 -7.16 12.92
N PRO A 89 3.30 -5.92 13.37
CA PRO A 89 4.30 -5.11 14.06
C PRO A 89 4.85 -5.76 15.33
N PHE A 90 6.16 -6.04 15.31
CA PHE A 90 6.88 -6.56 16.47
C PHE A 90 7.68 -5.45 17.14
N LEU A 91 7.27 -5.04 18.34
CA LEU A 91 7.73 -3.82 19.00
C LEU A 91 8.67 -4.10 20.18
N GLU A 92 9.53 -3.14 20.52
CA GLU A 92 10.39 -3.23 21.71
C GLU A 92 9.59 -3.28 23.01
N TYR A 93 8.41 -2.65 23.05
CA TYR A 93 7.52 -2.66 24.22
C TYR A 93 6.83 -4.01 24.46
N SER A 94 6.91 -4.93 23.50
CA SER A 94 6.41 -6.31 23.66
C SER A 94 7.35 -7.18 24.51
N GLY A 95 8.52 -6.65 24.91
CA GLY A 95 9.45 -7.33 25.81
C GLY A 95 8.94 -7.35 27.25
N TYR A 96 8.81 -8.53 27.84
CA TYR A 96 8.33 -8.70 29.22
C TYR A 96 9.38 -9.25 30.18
N GLU A 97 10.43 -9.89 29.66
CA GLU A 97 11.50 -10.46 30.47
C GLU A 97 12.87 -10.20 29.81
N SER A 98 13.86 -9.82 30.62
CA SER A 98 15.23 -9.59 30.18
C SER A 98 16.23 -9.94 31.28
N CYS A 99 17.28 -10.66 30.91
CA CYS A 99 18.37 -11.02 31.80
C CYS A 99 19.72 -10.81 31.12
N SER A 100 20.73 -10.39 31.89
CA SER A 100 22.10 -10.20 31.39
C SER A 100 23.07 -10.85 32.35
N THR A 101 23.92 -11.75 31.86
CA THR A 101 24.83 -12.58 32.66
C THR A 101 26.19 -12.74 31.98
N VAL A 102 27.22 -12.99 32.78
CA VAL A 102 28.56 -13.38 32.29
C VAL A 102 28.71 -14.89 32.13
N ILE A 103 27.74 -15.67 32.61
CA ILE A 103 27.77 -17.12 32.55
C ILE A 103 27.38 -17.57 31.12
N PRO A 104 28.22 -18.34 30.43
CA PRO A 104 27.90 -18.86 29.10
C PRO A 104 26.62 -19.69 29.11
N ARG A 105 25.77 -19.43 28.13
CA ARG A 105 24.57 -20.24 27.90
C ARG A 105 24.82 -21.17 26.72
N SER A 106 24.64 -22.48 26.91
CA SER A 106 24.65 -23.44 25.81
C SER A 106 23.31 -23.41 25.10
N ILE A 107 23.30 -23.02 23.83
CA ILE A 107 22.13 -23.14 22.96
C ILE A 107 22.44 -24.20 21.91
N GLU A 108 21.50 -25.13 21.74
CA GLU A 108 21.57 -26.10 20.66
C GLU A 108 21.36 -25.38 19.32
N LEU A 109 22.37 -25.44 18.47
CA LEU A 109 22.30 -24.87 17.12
C LEU A 109 21.40 -25.75 16.25
N LYS A 110 20.32 -25.15 15.75
CA LYS A 110 19.41 -25.77 14.77
C LYS A 110 19.60 -25.12 13.39
N PRO A 111 19.12 -25.76 12.32
CA PRO A 111 19.05 -25.12 11.01
C PRO A 111 18.18 -23.85 11.05
N THR A 112 18.50 -22.89 10.18
CA THR A 112 17.66 -21.71 9.96
C THR A 112 16.26 -22.15 9.54
N LYS A 113 15.23 -21.57 10.16
CA LYS A 113 13.83 -21.85 9.86
C LYS A 113 12.95 -20.65 10.19
N PHE A 114 11.98 -20.37 9.34
CA PHE A 114 10.93 -19.38 9.59
C PHE A 114 9.62 -19.87 8.96
N ILE A 115 8.74 -20.45 9.77
CA ILE A 115 7.37 -20.82 9.39
C ILE A 115 6.40 -19.90 10.11
N PHE A 116 5.48 -19.33 9.35
CA PHE A 116 4.40 -18.50 9.87
C PHE A 116 3.12 -18.81 9.11
N ASP A 117 2.01 -19.05 9.81
CA ASP A 117 0.71 -19.36 9.20
C ASP A 117 0.82 -20.48 8.13
N ASP A 118 1.41 -21.61 8.53
CA ASP A 118 1.71 -22.79 7.70
C ASP A 118 2.56 -22.55 6.43
N ASN A 119 3.06 -21.33 6.21
CA ASN A 119 3.91 -20.96 5.09
C ASN A 119 5.39 -20.95 5.51
N ASP A 120 6.26 -21.54 4.67
CA ASP A 120 7.71 -21.58 4.90
C ASP A 120 8.41 -20.41 4.23
N TYR A 121 8.86 -19.45 5.04
CA TYR A 121 9.60 -18.26 4.62
C TYR A 121 11.12 -18.39 4.80
N THR A 122 11.64 -19.59 5.07
CA THR A 122 13.07 -19.81 5.38
C THR A 122 14.00 -19.28 4.29
N LEU A 123 13.71 -19.55 3.01
CA LEU A 123 14.53 -19.05 1.90
C LEU A 123 14.45 -17.53 1.76
N ALA A 124 13.27 -16.93 2.01
CA ALA A 124 13.09 -15.49 1.97
C ALA A 124 13.86 -14.80 3.10
N LEU A 125 13.84 -15.38 4.31
CA LEU A 125 14.65 -14.95 5.45
C LEU A 125 16.14 -14.96 5.11
N GLU A 126 16.65 -16.03 4.49
CA GLU A 126 18.07 -16.11 4.11
C GLU A 126 18.48 -15.00 3.13
N LYS A 127 17.64 -14.74 2.12
CA LYS A 127 17.84 -13.62 1.17
C LYS A 127 17.82 -12.26 1.88
N LEU A 128 16.83 -12.02 2.74
CA LEU A 128 16.73 -10.80 3.57
C LEU A 128 17.99 -10.60 4.40
N ILE A 129 18.43 -11.62 5.14
CA ILE A 129 19.64 -11.56 5.97
C ILE A 129 20.88 -11.28 5.12
N GLN A 130 20.99 -11.90 3.94
CA GLN A 130 22.12 -11.67 3.04
C GLN A 130 22.14 -10.23 2.53
N LYS A 131 21.01 -9.72 2.04
CA LYS A 131 20.92 -8.34 1.55
C LYS A 131 21.16 -7.31 2.64
N ILE A 132 20.70 -7.56 3.87
CA ILE A 132 21.02 -6.71 5.03
C ILE A 132 22.53 -6.67 5.30
N LYS A 133 23.27 -7.75 5.04
CA LYS A 133 24.74 -7.72 5.16
C LYS A 133 25.40 -6.95 4.02
N ASP A 134 24.84 -7.03 2.81
CA ASP A 134 25.39 -6.37 1.62
C ASP A 134 25.13 -4.86 1.64
N ASP A 135 23.93 -4.43 2.07
CA ASP A 135 23.51 -3.02 2.18
C ASP A 135 22.74 -2.79 3.48
N THR A 136 23.49 -2.74 4.58
CA THR A 136 22.93 -2.63 5.94
C THR A 136 22.13 -1.36 6.15
N GLN A 137 22.63 -0.22 5.68
CA GLN A 137 22.04 1.08 6.00
C GLN A 137 20.67 1.23 5.33
N LEU A 138 20.57 0.92 4.04
CA LEU A 138 19.31 1.03 3.32
C LEU A 138 18.34 -0.08 3.74
N SER A 139 18.78 -1.33 3.79
CA SER A 139 17.91 -2.46 4.13
C SER A 139 17.22 -2.27 5.49
N ILE A 140 17.98 -1.91 6.53
CA ILE A 140 17.40 -1.65 7.86
C ILE A 140 16.51 -0.40 7.82
N SER A 141 16.89 0.62 7.06
CA SER A 141 16.12 1.86 6.91
C SER A 141 14.75 1.64 6.28
N LEU A 142 14.63 0.75 5.29
CA LEU A 142 13.38 0.40 4.64
C LEU A 142 12.49 -0.39 5.60
N LEU A 143 13.03 -1.46 6.20
CA LEU A 143 12.28 -2.34 7.10
C LEU A 143 11.83 -1.61 8.38
N ASP A 144 12.66 -0.74 8.96
CA ASP A 144 12.31 0.03 10.17
C ASP A 144 11.19 1.05 9.90
N ARG A 145 11.23 1.72 8.74
CA ARG A 145 10.17 2.65 8.34
C ARG A 145 8.86 1.92 8.10
N TRP A 146 8.93 0.77 7.43
CA TRP A 146 7.75 -0.04 7.19
C TRP A 146 7.10 -0.51 8.49
N ARG A 147 7.89 -1.09 9.42
CA ARG A 147 7.39 -1.48 10.75
C ARG A 147 6.74 -0.32 11.51
N LYS A 148 7.36 0.86 11.51
CA LYS A 148 6.82 2.04 12.21
C LYS A 148 5.52 2.53 11.57
N ALA A 149 5.44 2.57 10.25
CA ALA A 149 4.22 2.94 9.55
C ALA A 149 3.09 1.93 9.80
N SER A 150 3.41 0.63 9.79
CA SER A 150 2.45 -0.43 10.13
C SER A 150 1.96 -0.35 11.56
N TYR A 151 2.84 -0.04 12.51
CA TYR A 151 2.42 0.22 13.88
C TYR A 151 1.46 1.42 13.98
N LEU A 152 1.79 2.56 13.36
CA LEU A 152 0.93 3.75 13.37
C LEU A 152 -0.42 3.51 12.72
N SER A 153 -0.47 2.70 11.65
CA SER A 153 -1.70 2.28 11.00
C SER A 153 -2.61 1.51 11.96
N ILE A 154 -2.07 0.49 12.66
CA ILE A 154 -2.84 -0.33 13.60
C ILE A 154 -3.33 0.48 14.81
N GLU A 155 -2.48 1.33 15.39
CA GLU A 155 -2.86 2.20 16.52
C GLU A 155 -3.92 3.25 16.14
N SER A 156 -4.10 3.51 14.85
CA SER A 156 -5.08 4.47 14.37
C SER A 156 -6.49 3.91 14.20
N ASN A 157 -6.69 2.60 14.35
CA ASN A 157 -7.93 1.90 13.98
C ASN A 157 -9.21 2.51 14.62
N ASP A 158 -9.11 3.06 15.83
CA ASP A 158 -10.27 3.58 16.56
C ASP A 158 -10.64 5.04 16.23
N ALA A 159 -9.68 5.86 15.78
CA ALA A 159 -9.87 7.31 15.68
C ALA A 159 -9.07 7.98 14.54
N ASN A 160 -8.50 7.20 13.63
CA ASN A 160 -7.71 7.65 12.47
C ASN A 160 -6.59 8.64 12.87
N LEU A 161 -5.99 8.46 14.05
CA LEU A 161 -5.12 9.45 14.68
C LEU A 161 -3.79 9.65 13.94
N TYR A 162 -3.23 8.58 13.38
CA TYR A 162 -1.89 8.56 12.78
C TYR A 162 -1.89 8.13 11.30
N HIS A 163 -3.04 8.20 10.62
CA HIS A 163 -3.12 7.82 9.20
C HIS A 163 -2.25 8.70 8.31
N ASP A 164 -2.21 10.01 8.57
CA ASP A 164 -1.38 10.93 7.79
C ASP A 164 0.12 10.58 7.98
N GLU A 165 0.56 10.28 9.20
CA GLU A 165 1.93 9.83 9.50
C GLU A 165 2.26 8.46 8.89
N ALA A 166 1.32 7.51 8.93
CA ALA A 166 1.48 6.20 8.31
C ALA A 166 1.64 6.31 6.78
N ILE A 167 0.79 7.12 6.12
CA ILE A 167 0.89 7.42 4.69
C ILE A 167 2.25 8.02 4.35
N LEU A 168 2.70 9.03 5.11
CA LEU A 168 4.01 9.62 4.89
C LEU A 168 5.14 8.61 5.08
N GLY A 169 5.02 7.72 6.08
CA GLY A 169 5.97 6.65 6.36
C GLY A 169 6.11 5.68 5.20
N TYR A 170 4.99 5.16 4.69
CA TYR A 170 4.98 4.25 3.53
C TYR A 170 5.41 4.93 2.23
N PHE A 171 4.93 6.15 1.98
CA PHE A 171 5.30 6.88 0.76
C PHE A 171 6.81 7.17 0.71
N HIS A 172 7.41 7.48 1.86
CA HIS A 172 8.85 7.73 1.93
C HIS A 172 9.68 6.48 1.60
N ILE A 173 9.18 5.26 1.84
CA ILE A 173 9.82 4.02 1.38
C ILE A 173 9.90 4.00 -0.15
N ILE A 174 8.80 4.33 -0.82
CA ILE A 174 8.74 4.42 -2.28
C ILE A 174 9.74 5.48 -2.78
N GLU A 175 9.78 6.66 -2.15
CA GLU A 175 10.74 7.72 -2.50
C GLU A 175 12.20 7.25 -2.33
N MET A 176 12.51 6.56 -1.23
CA MET A 176 13.87 6.06 -0.97
C MET A 176 14.33 5.07 -2.04
N ILE A 177 13.50 4.08 -2.38
CA ILE A 177 13.82 3.11 -3.44
C ILE A 177 13.90 3.85 -4.80
N SER A 178 12.99 4.79 -5.06
CA SER A 178 13.00 5.61 -6.27
C SER A 178 14.29 6.41 -6.47
N GLU A 179 14.84 6.97 -5.39
CA GLU A 179 16.06 7.75 -5.45
C GLU A 179 17.30 6.89 -5.72
N MET A 180 17.32 5.61 -5.32
CA MET A 180 18.42 4.69 -5.66
C MET A 180 18.62 4.55 -7.17
N PHE A 181 17.52 4.57 -7.92
CA PHE A 181 17.51 4.38 -9.36
C PHE A 181 17.54 5.71 -10.14
N ARG A 182 17.76 6.84 -9.45
CA ARG A 182 17.77 8.17 -10.07
C ARG A 182 18.85 8.30 -11.15
N ASP A 183 20.07 7.87 -10.86
CA ASP A 183 21.18 8.00 -11.81
C ASP A 183 20.97 7.10 -13.03
N GLU A 184 20.41 5.92 -12.83
CA GLU A 184 20.03 5.00 -13.91
C GLU A 184 18.92 5.61 -14.79
N LEU A 185 17.87 6.19 -14.18
CA LEU A 185 16.84 6.93 -14.90
C LEU A 185 17.44 8.09 -15.70
N LYS A 186 18.32 8.88 -15.06
CA LYS A 186 18.99 10.00 -15.71
C LYS A 186 19.82 9.55 -16.90
N ALA A 187 20.58 8.47 -16.76
CA ALA A 187 21.36 7.88 -17.85
C ALA A 187 20.46 7.41 -18.99
N LYS A 188 19.38 6.67 -18.69
CA LYS A 188 18.42 6.18 -19.70
C LYS A 188 17.76 7.31 -20.49
N LEU A 189 17.33 8.38 -19.81
CA LEU A 189 16.75 9.55 -20.45
C LEU A 189 17.78 10.28 -21.33
N THR A 190 19.00 10.45 -20.79
CA THR A 190 20.13 11.05 -21.52
C THR A 190 20.36 10.29 -22.82
N ASP A 191 20.62 8.99 -22.73
CA ASP A 191 20.94 8.16 -23.91
C ASP A 191 19.78 8.14 -24.92
N GLY A 192 18.53 8.07 -24.44
CA GLY A 192 17.34 8.13 -25.31
C GLY A 192 17.25 9.43 -26.12
N ILE A 193 17.44 10.57 -25.46
CA ILE A 193 17.42 11.89 -26.12
C ILE A 193 18.59 12.03 -27.08
N PHE A 194 19.80 11.66 -26.66
CA PHE A 194 20.99 11.73 -27.50
C PHE A 194 20.85 10.87 -28.75
N ASN A 195 20.25 9.69 -28.65
CA ASN A 195 19.96 8.82 -29.79
C ASN A 195 18.95 9.46 -30.75
N GLN A 196 17.85 10.03 -30.25
CA GLN A 196 16.85 10.70 -31.09
C GLN A 196 17.43 11.93 -31.81
N ILE A 197 18.24 12.74 -31.12
CA ILE A 197 18.90 13.90 -31.71
C ILE A 197 19.94 13.45 -32.75
N ASN A 198 20.67 12.37 -32.48
CA ASN A 198 21.61 11.78 -33.44
C ASN A 198 20.88 11.36 -34.73
N SER A 199 19.78 10.60 -34.61
CA SER A 199 18.94 10.21 -35.75
C SER A 199 18.40 11.43 -36.51
N TYR A 200 17.95 12.46 -35.81
CA TYR A 200 17.49 13.69 -36.46
C TYR A 200 18.58 14.35 -37.31
N TYR A 201 19.80 14.51 -36.76
CA TYR A 201 20.92 15.11 -37.49
C TYR A 201 21.40 14.26 -38.67
N GLU A 202 21.38 12.93 -38.54
CA GLU A 202 21.77 12.01 -39.59
C GLU A 202 20.74 11.97 -40.73
N GLU A 203 19.46 11.77 -40.39
CA GLU A 203 18.39 11.53 -41.35
C GLU A 203 17.89 12.80 -42.04
N ASN A 204 17.82 13.93 -41.33
CA ASN A 204 17.21 15.16 -41.84
C ASN A 204 18.22 16.24 -42.23
N LEU A 205 19.40 16.22 -41.60
CA LEU A 205 20.44 17.22 -41.84
C LEU A 205 21.69 16.63 -42.52
N HIS A 206 21.74 15.31 -42.70
CA HIS A 206 22.79 14.57 -43.40
C HIS A 206 24.21 14.91 -42.89
N TYR A 207 24.33 15.13 -41.59
CA TYR A 207 25.62 15.38 -40.95
C TYR A 207 26.43 14.09 -40.83
N ASN A 208 27.75 14.19 -40.87
CA ASN A 208 28.63 13.07 -40.57
C ASN A 208 28.83 12.87 -39.06
N ALA A 209 29.30 11.69 -38.65
CA ALA A 209 29.46 11.33 -37.24
C ALA A 209 30.30 12.33 -36.41
N THR A 210 31.31 12.96 -37.02
CA THR A 210 32.15 13.97 -36.34
C THR A 210 31.36 15.25 -36.09
N GLN A 211 30.63 15.74 -37.10
CA GLN A 211 29.78 16.92 -36.98
C GLN A 211 28.66 16.74 -35.96
N ILE A 212 28.05 15.55 -35.92
CA ILE A 212 27.00 15.24 -34.95
C ILE A 212 27.57 15.23 -33.52
N ASN A 213 28.70 14.55 -33.30
CA ASN A 213 29.36 14.51 -31.99
C ASN A 213 29.74 15.91 -31.47
N ASP A 214 30.24 16.78 -32.33
CA ASP A 214 30.57 18.16 -31.95
C ASP A 214 29.32 18.96 -31.54
N LYS A 215 28.20 18.77 -32.25
CA LYS A 215 26.92 19.42 -31.93
C LYS A 215 26.32 18.89 -30.63
N LEU A 216 26.32 17.57 -30.44
CA LEU A 216 25.84 16.92 -29.22
C LEU A 216 26.64 17.37 -28.00
N LYS A 217 27.98 17.43 -28.09
CA LYS A 217 28.83 17.94 -27.01
C LYS A 217 28.56 19.41 -26.71
N LYS A 218 28.41 20.25 -27.74
CA LYS A 218 28.15 21.68 -27.57
C LYS A 218 26.80 21.95 -26.88
N ASN A 219 25.79 21.13 -27.18
CA ASN A 219 24.42 21.35 -26.71
C ASN A 219 24.06 20.51 -25.48
N ARG A 220 24.97 19.66 -24.96
CA ARG A 220 24.66 18.69 -23.91
C ARG A 220 24.06 19.29 -22.64
N ASN A 221 24.60 20.39 -22.16
CA ASN A 221 24.08 21.04 -20.95
C ASN A 221 22.67 21.58 -21.15
N ILE A 222 22.41 22.20 -22.30
CA ILE A 222 21.09 22.73 -22.67
C ILE A 222 20.07 21.59 -22.81
N ILE A 223 20.47 20.49 -23.44
CA ILE A 223 19.62 19.30 -23.62
C ILE A 223 19.27 18.71 -22.25
N ASN A 224 20.25 18.55 -21.37
CA ASN A 224 20.02 18.00 -20.04
C ASN A 224 19.14 18.91 -19.17
N GLU A 225 19.37 20.23 -19.20
CA GLU A 225 18.56 21.19 -18.44
C GLU A 225 17.10 21.22 -18.92
N LEU A 226 16.87 21.21 -20.25
CA LEU A 226 15.54 21.35 -20.82
C LEU A 226 14.69 20.08 -20.75
N PHE A 227 15.30 18.91 -20.91
CA PHE A 227 14.57 17.66 -21.12
C PHE A 227 14.72 16.63 -19.99
N ILE A 228 15.69 16.81 -19.08
CA ILE A 228 15.99 15.80 -18.05
C ILE A 228 15.78 16.38 -16.66
N ASP A 229 16.47 17.47 -16.32
CA ASP A 229 16.40 18.03 -14.97
C ASP A 229 15.04 18.71 -14.67
N SER A 230 14.33 19.16 -15.70
CA SER A 230 12.95 19.66 -15.62
C SER A 230 11.90 18.55 -15.40
N GLU A 231 12.18 17.33 -15.86
CA GLU A 231 11.20 16.24 -15.94
C GLU A 231 11.27 15.27 -14.74
N LEU A 232 12.39 15.21 -14.01
CA LEU A 232 12.66 14.28 -12.88
C LEU A 232 11.79 14.51 -11.61
N SER A 233 10.48 14.67 -11.78
CA SER A 233 9.47 14.71 -10.74
C SER A 233 9.41 13.38 -9.95
N ILE A 234 8.86 13.45 -8.74
CA ILE A 234 8.67 12.28 -7.87
C ILE A 234 7.84 11.21 -8.59
N SER A 235 6.76 11.60 -9.28
CA SER A 235 5.91 10.66 -10.04
C SER A 235 6.73 9.87 -11.08
N GLN A 236 7.55 10.54 -11.87
CA GLN A 236 8.38 9.85 -12.88
C GLN A 236 9.39 8.89 -12.24
N LYS A 237 10.03 9.28 -11.13
CA LYS A 237 10.97 8.40 -10.41
C LYS A 237 10.28 7.15 -9.87
N CYS A 238 9.11 7.31 -9.23
CA CYS A 238 8.33 6.20 -8.71
C CYS A 238 7.88 5.26 -9.83
N LYS A 239 7.31 5.81 -10.92
CA LYS A 239 6.87 5.04 -12.07
C LYS A 239 8.02 4.28 -12.74
N PHE A 240 9.21 4.89 -12.84
CA PHE A 240 10.39 4.21 -13.38
C PHE A 240 10.77 2.96 -12.59
N VAL A 241 10.79 3.05 -11.26
CA VAL A 241 11.08 1.89 -10.40
C VAL A 241 10.00 0.82 -10.50
N LEU A 242 8.74 1.21 -10.55
CA LEU A 242 7.64 0.28 -10.76
C LEU A 242 7.75 -0.42 -12.12
N THR A 243 8.16 0.28 -13.19
CA THR A 243 8.46 -0.38 -14.48
C THR A 243 9.59 -1.39 -14.34
N LYS A 244 10.65 -1.05 -13.60
CA LYS A 244 11.81 -1.93 -13.41
C LYS A 244 11.47 -3.22 -12.68
N TYR A 245 10.53 -3.17 -11.74
CA TYR A 245 10.05 -4.32 -11.00
C TYR A 245 8.80 -4.98 -11.61
N GLU A 246 8.40 -4.59 -12.82
CA GLU A 246 7.22 -5.13 -13.52
C GLU A 246 5.91 -4.95 -12.73
N LEU A 247 5.83 -3.88 -11.93
CA LEU A 247 4.65 -3.51 -11.13
C LEU A 247 3.86 -2.34 -11.75
N LEU A 248 4.38 -1.70 -12.81
CA LEU A 248 3.70 -0.56 -13.42
C LEU A 248 2.72 -1.01 -14.51
N ASP A 249 1.46 -0.72 -14.28
CA ASP A 249 0.40 -0.67 -15.28
C ASP A 249 -0.39 0.65 -15.17
N ASP A 250 -1.44 0.81 -15.98
CA ASP A 250 -2.23 2.05 -15.99
C ASP A 250 -2.97 2.30 -14.66
N VAL A 251 -3.40 1.23 -13.99
CA VAL A 251 -4.07 1.29 -12.68
C VAL A 251 -3.10 1.77 -11.61
N THR A 252 -1.93 1.12 -11.51
CA THR A 252 -0.88 1.47 -10.56
C THR A 252 -0.32 2.87 -10.82
N SER A 253 -0.19 3.25 -12.10
CA SER A 253 0.22 4.60 -12.51
C SER A 253 -0.75 5.67 -11.98
N SER A 254 -2.06 5.43 -12.13
CA SER A 254 -3.11 6.33 -11.61
C SER A 254 -3.10 6.38 -10.08
N PHE A 255 -2.93 5.23 -9.42
CA PHE A 255 -2.83 5.14 -7.97
C PHE A 255 -1.65 5.95 -7.42
N ILE A 256 -0.47 5.87 -8.05
CA ILE A 256 0.71 6.66 -7.66
C ILE A 256 0.46 8.17 -7.76
N ASP A 257 -0.22 8.62 -8.82
CA ASP A 257 -0.52 10.04 -8.97
C ASP A 257 -1.50 10.54 -7.90
N GLU A 258 -2.48 9.72 -7.52
CA GLU A 258 -3.38 10.00 -6.40
C GLU A 258 -2.63 10.06 -5.06
N LEU A 259 -1.75 9.08 -4.80
CA LEU A 259 -0.91 9.05 -3.59
C LEU A 259 -0.04 10.30 -3.46
N ILE A 260 0.55 10.79 -4.55
CA ILE A 260 1.31 12.03 -4.57
C ILE A 260 0.42 13.23 -4.22
N GLY A 261 -0.82 13.25 -4.73
CA GLY A 261 -1.83 14.26 -4.39
C GLY A 261 -2.16 14.27 -2.89
N THR A 262 -2.38 13.09 -2.31
CA THR A 262 -2.65 12.91 -0.87
C THR A 262 -1.44 13.34 -0.03
N ARG A 263 -0.24 12.84 -0.34
CA ARG A 263 1.01 13.22 0.32
C ARG A 263 1.25 14.72 0.29
N ASN A 264 1.02 15.38 -0.84
CA ASN A 264 1.18 16.83 -0.95
C ASN A 264 0.13 17.60 -0.15
N SER A 265 -1.10 17.09 -0.05
CA SER A 265 -2.15 17.70 0.77
C SER A 265 -1.78 17.66 2.26
N ILE A 266 -1.26 16.52 2.73
CA ILE A 266 -0.74 16.34 4.09
C ILE A 266 0.42 17.31 4.34
N ALA A 267 1.44 17.30 3.47
CA ALA A 267 2.65 18.11 3.64
C ALA A 267 2.37 19.63 3.65
N HIS A 268 1.39 20.10 2.87
CA HIS A 268 0.98 21.50 2.87
C HIS A 268 0.02 21.86 4.02
N GLY A 269 -0.32 20.91 4.89
CA GLY A 269 -1.18 21.13 6.05
C GLY A 269 -2.57 21.64 5.67
N ARG A 270 -3.11 21.18 4.53
CA ARG A 270 -4.44 21.62 4.05
C ARG A 270 -5.50 21.06 4.98
N LYS A 271 -5.84 21.80 6.02
CA LYS A 271 -6.92 21.44 6.95
C LYS A 271 -8.25 21.42 6.19
N SER A 272 -8.83 20.23 6.03
CA SER A 272 -10.23 20.09 5.68
C SER A 272 -11.07 20.22 6.95
N TYR A 273 -11.72 21.36 7.13
CA TYR A 273 -12.74 21.48 8.17
C TYR A 273 -14.00 20.75 7.72
N ASN A 274 -14.30 19.61 8.37
CA ASN A 274 -15.50 18.85 8.10
C ASN A 274 -16.57 19.15 9.14
N LYS A 275 -17.59 19.92 8.74
CA LYS A 275 -18.75 20.22 9.58
C LYS A 275 -19.67 19.00 9.74
N ASN A 276 -19.63 18.08 8.78
CA ASN A 276 -20.44 16.87 8.74
C ASN A 276 -19.54 15.68 9.10
N ALA A 277 -19.93 14.90 10.10
CA ALA A 277 -19.23 13.67 10.46
C ALA A 277 -19.79 12.50 9.63
N LEU A 278 -18.92 11.82 8.89
CA LEU A 278 -19.19 10.52 8.29
C LEU A 278 -18.78 9.41 9.27
N TRP A 279 -19.39 8.23 9.23
CA TRP A 279 -18.89 7.05 9.95
C TRP A 279 -18.01 6.19 9.03
N PRO A 280 -16.83 5.69 9.48
CA PRO A 280 -16.20 5.96 10.77
C PRO A 280 -15.82 7.44 10.91
N VAL A 281 -15.92 7.96 12.14
CA VAL A 281 -15.75 9.40 12.41
C VAL A 281 -14.36 9.84 11.96
N SER A 282 -14.32 10.64 10.89
CA SER A 282 -13.07 11.29 10.49
C SER A 282 -12.57 12.19 11.63
N PRO A 283 -11.25 12.30 11.86
CA PRO A 283 -10.73 13.24 12.83
C PRO A 283 -11.26 14.64 12.57
N PHE A 284 -11.57 15.40 13.64
CA PHE A 284 -12.02 16.80 13.52
C PHE A 284 -11.05 17.70 12.74
N PHE A 285 -9.78 17.28 12.64
CA PHE A 285 -8.73 17.92 11.85
C PHE A 285 -7.95 16.85 11.07
N SER A 286 -8.48 16.35 9.97
CA SER A 286 -7.66 15.61 9.00
C SER A 286 -6.91 16.58 8.08
N LEU A 287 -5.66 16.27 7.72
CA LEU A 287 -4.90 17.04 6.72
C LEU A 287 -5.18 16.56 5.29
N SER A 288 -5.83 15.41 5.15
CA SER A 288 -6.27 14.84 3.88
C SER A 288 -7.71 14.35 3.97
N HIS A 289 -8.46 14.48 2.88
CA HIS A 289 -9.89 14.17 2.86
C HIS A 289 -10.21 12.67 2.71
N ASN A 290 -9.26 11.85 2.22
CA ASN A 290 -9.44 10.45 1.85
C ASN A 290 -8.23 9.55 2.25
N SER A 291 -7.49 9.85 3.32
CA SER A 291 -6.32 9.06 3.73
C SER A 291 -6.63 7.57 3.94
N TYR A 292 -7.84 7.25 4.37
CA TYR A 292 -8.28 5.88 4.63
C TYR A 292 -8.28 5.01 3.36
N GLU A 293 -8.78 5.54 2.24
CA GLU A 293 -9.04 4.76 1.03
C GLU A 293 -7.76 4.23 0.37
N CYS A 294 -6.60 4.86 0.64
CA CYS A 294 -5.34 4.50 0.02
C CYS A 294 -4.34 3.81 0.96
N LEU A 295 -4.60 3.76 2.27
CA LEU A 295 -3.62 3.34 3.27
C LEU A 295 -3.24 1.86 3.12
N ASP A 296 -4.22 0.97 2.99
CA ASP A 296 -3.98 -0.48 2.89
C ASP A 296 -3.21 -0.82 1.61
N ALA A 297 -3.67 -0.30 0.47
CA ALA A 297 -3.01 -0.47 -0.80
C ALA A 297 -1.59 0.11 -0.82
N LEU A 298 -1.38 1.27 -0.19
CA LEU A 298 -0.06 1.87 -0.05
C LEU A 298 0.87 1.03 0.84
N SER A 299 0.37 0.50 1.95
CA SER A 299 1.11 -0.39 2.84
C SER A 299 1.60 -1.62 2.08
N ILE A 300 0.70 -2.29 1.34
CA ILE A 300 1.01 -3.50 0.57
C ILE A 300 1.96 -3.17 -0.60
N LEU A 301 1.73 -2.09 -1.34
CA LEU A 301 2.64 -1.68 -2.43
C LEU A 301 4.04 -1.38 -1.91
N SER A 302 4.15 -0.67 -0.79
CA SER A 302 5.45 -0.37 -0.20
C SER A 302 6.16 -1.63 0.29
N ALA A 303 5.42 -2.60 0.85
CA ALA A 303 5.95 -3.91 1.21
C ALA A 303 6.42 -4.69 -0.02
N ARG A 304 5.64 -4.70 -1.10
CA ARG A 304 6.00 -5.36 -2.36
C ARG A 304 7.22 -4.73 -3.02
N LEU A 305 7.39 -3.42 -2.96
CA LEU A 305 8.60 -2.76 -3.45
C LEU A 305 9.85 -3.16 -2.63
N ILE A 306 9.71 -3.27 -1.31
CA ILE A 306 10.76 -3.78 -0.44
C ILE A 306 11.09 -5.24 -0.78
N ASP A 307 10.07 -6.07 -0.99
CA ASP A 307 10.16 -7.48 -1.38
C ASP A 307 10.94 -7.64 -2.70
N CYS A 308 10.63 -6.83 -3.71
CA CYS A 308 11.38 -6.78 -4.97
C CYS A 308 12.83 -6.32 -4.78
N TYR A 309 13.11 -5.36 -3.89
CA TYR A 309 14.47 -4.94 -3.56
C TYR A 309 15.29 -6.07 -2.89
N PHE A 310 14.65 -6.87 -2.05
CA PHE A 310 15.24 -8.05 -1.40
C PHE A 310 15.26 -9.31 -2.28
N GLU A 311 14.67 -9.25 -3.48
CA GLU A 311 14.56 -10.36 -4.42
C GLU A 311 13.77 -11.55 -3.82
N THR A 312 12.74 -11.23 -3.04
CA THR A 312 11.79 -12.15 -2.41
C THR A 312 10.39 -11.99 -2.99
N ASP A 313 9.47 -12.90 -2.65
CA ASP A 313 8.07 -12.86 -3.09
C ASP A 313 7.07 -13.00 -1.93
N ILE A 314 7.45 -12.52 -0.74
CA ILE A 314 6.61 -12.60 0.48
C ILE A 314 5.28 -11.86 0.27
N TRP A 315 5.32 -10.72 -0.42
CA TRP A 315 4.18 -9.80 -0.56
C TRP A 315 3.54 -9.85 -1.94
N LYS A 316 3.95 -10.80 -2.79
CA LYS A 316 3.47 -10.89 -4.17
C LYS A 316 1.97 -11.16 -4.25
N GLU A 317 1.50 -12.21 -3.57
CA GLU A 317 0.09 -12.62 -3.61
C GLU A 317 -0.82 -11.53 -3.01
N LYS A 318 -0.45 -10.98 -1.85
CA LYS A 318 -1.17 -9.86 -1.24
C LYS A 318 -1.25 -8.63 -2.14
N TRP A 319 -0.20 -8.35 -2.90
CA TRP A 319 -0.22 -7.26 -3.88
C TRP A 319 -1.14 -7.58 -5.06
N GLU A 320 -1.10 -8.79 -5.62
CA GLU A 320 -1.98 -9.21 -6.72
C GLU A 320 -3.46 -9.16 -6.32
N GLU A 321 -3.79 -9.59 -5.11
CA GLU A 321 -5.13 -9.46 -4.53
C GLU A 321 -5.52 -7.98 -4.38
N CYS A 322 -4.71 -7.19 -3.66
CA CYS A 322 -5.00 -5.77 -3.43
C CYS A 322 -5.11 -4.97 -4.74
N HIS A 323 -4.27 -5.28 -5.72
CA HIS A 323 -4.24 -4.61 -7.02
C HIS A 323 -5.57 -4.77 -7.77
N SER A 324 -6.22 -5.94 -7.65
CA SER A 324 -7.52 -6.20 -8.27
C SER A 324 -8.66 -5.30 -7.76
N PHE A 325 -8.50 -4.74 -6.55
CA PHE A 325 -9.46 -3.83 -5.92
C PHE A 325 -9.14 -2.34 -6.13
N LEU A 326 -8.00 -2.01 -6.75
CA LEU A 326 -7.65 -0.62 -7.05
C LEU A 326 -8.62 -0.02 -8.06
N LEU A 327 -8.90 1.28 -7.88
CA LEU A 327 -9.75 2.03 -8.79
C LEU A 327 -9.12 2.09 -10.20
N PRO A 328 -9.95 1.99 -11.26
CA PRO A 328 -9.47 2.07 -12.64
C PRO A 328 -8.89 3.45 -12.92
N SER A 329 -7.96 3.56 -13.89
CA SER A 329 -7.40 4.86 -14.29
C SER A 329 -8.49 5.83 -14.76
N ARG A 330 -8.37 7.10 -14.33
CA ARG A 330 -9.31 8.18 -14.69
C ARG A 330 -9.48 8.33 -16.20
N ASP A 331 -8.39 8.21 -16.94
CA ASP A 331 -8.37 8.38 -18.39
C ASP A 331 -8.99 7.18 -19.10
N ILE A 332 -8.71 5.97 -18.62
CA ILE A 332 -9.29 4.73 -19.14
C ILE A 332 -10.81 4.75 -18.93
N LEU A 333 -11.27 5.07 -17.72
CA LEU A 333 -12.70 5.18 -17.44
C LEU A 333 -13.38 6.26 -18.28
N ASN A 334 -12.77 7.44 -18.41
CA ASN A 334 -13.32 8.51 -19.22
C ASN A 334 -13.41 8.14 -20.71
N ASN A 335 -12.45 7.35 -21.22
CA ASN A 335 -12.48 6.81 -22.57
C ASN A 335 -13.57 5.74 -22.72
N PHE A 336 -13.75 4.87 -21.73
CA PHE A 336 -14.84 3.89 -21.69
C PHE A 336 -16.21 4.58 -21.75
N LEU A 337 -16.42 5.62 -20.95
CA LEU A 337 -17.69 6.37 -20.95
C LEU A 337 -18.00 7.08 -22.29
N LYS A 338 -16.98 7.33 -23.14
CA LYS A 338 -17.17 7.90 -24.49
C LYS A 338 -17.38 6.82 -25.54
N HIS A 339 -16.65 5.72 -25.44
CA HIS A 339 -16.60 4.66 -26.44
C HIS A 339 -16.64 3.26 -25.81
N PRO A 340 -17.76 2.85 -25.18
CA PRO A 340 -17.82 1.58 -24.44
C PRO A 340 -17.49 0.35 -25.31
N LYS A 341 -17.93 0.37 -26.57
CA LYS A 341 -17.71 -0.72 -27.55
C LYS A 341 -16.24 -0.92 -27.95
N GLY A 342 -15.36 0.04 -27.63
CA GLY A 342 -13.92 -0.08 -27.89
C GLY A 342 -13.17 -0.92 -26.86
N PHE A 343 -13.83 -1.30 -25.76
CA PHE A 343 -13.21 -2.04 -24.66
C PHE A 343 -13.56 -3.52 -24.77
N THR A 344 -12.59 -4.32 -25.20
CA THR A 344 -12.72 -5.78 -25.29
C THR A 344 -12.70 -6.41 -23.91
N GLY A 345 -13.56 -7.40 -23.67
CA GLY A 345 -13.59 -8.13 -22.40
C GLY A 345 -14.39 -7.46 -21.29
N VAL A 346 -15.03 -6.31 -21.55
CA VAL A 346 -15.99 -5.68 -20.63
C VAL A 346 -17.40 -6.19 -20.96
N SER A 347 -18.00 -6.88 -20.01
CA SER A 347 -19.32 -7.51 -20.06
C SER A 347 -19.97 -7.44 -18.67
N VAL A 348 -21.23 -7.89 -18.54
CA VAL A 348 -21.91 -7.97 -17.24
C VAL A 348 -21.11 -8.80 -16.24
N ASP A 349 -20.71 -10.02 -16.62
CA ASP A 349 -20.00 -10.95 -15.73
C ASP A 349 -18.64 -10.39 -15.30
N SER A 350 -17.93 -9.73 -16.23
CA SER A 350 -16.61 -9.15 -15.93
C SER A 350 -16.67 -7.93 -15.00
N LEU A 351 -17.83 -7.29 -14.82
CA LEU A 351 -18.00 -6.20 -13.85
C LEU A 351 -18.24 -6.73 -12.43
N PHE A 352 -18.56 -8.02 -12.27
CA PHE A 352 -18.62 -8.72 -10.98
C PHE A 352 -17.34 -9.49 -10.66
N GLN A 353 -16.74 -10.13 -11.67
CA GLN A 353 -15.60 -11.04 -11.49
C GLN A 353 -14.23 -10.37 -11.71
N GLY A 354 -14.22 -9.16 -12.26
CA GLY A 354 -13.00 -8.43 -12.61
C GLY A 354 -12.69 -8.44 -14.12
N ASN A 355 -11.87 -7.49 -14.53
CA ASN A 355 -11.41 -7.31 -15.90
C ASN A 355 -10.06 -6.59 -15.92
N ALA A 356 -9.40 -6.58 -17.08
CA ALA A 356 -8.07 -5.99 -17.26
C ALA A 356 -8.00 -4.47 -16.98
N TYR A 357 -9.14 -3.80 -16.78
CA TYR A 357 -9.20 -2.37 -16.53
C TYR A 357 -9.65 -2.04 -15.11
N ASN A 358 -9.92 -3.03 -14.26
CA ASN A 358 -10.53 -2.89 -12.92
C ASN A 358 -11.89 -2.16 -12.92
N PHE A 359 -12.66 -2.26 -13.99
CA PHE A 359 -14.02 -1.75 -13.97
C PHE A 359 -14.93 -2.62 -13.11
N THR A 360 -15.62 -2.01 -12.16
CA THR A 360 -16.67 -2.64 -11.36
C THR A 360 -17.87 -1.71 -11.25
N TRP A 361 -19.02 -2.22 -10.81
CA TRP A 361 -20.19 -1.39 -10.51
C TRP A 361 -19.87 -0.29 -9.50
N ASP A 362 -19.10 -0.64 -8.47
CA ASP A 362 -18.62 0.30 -7.47
C ASP A 362 -17.65 1.34 -8.04
N SER A 363 -16.79 0.97 -8.99
CA SER A 363 -15.86 1.94 -9.60
C SER A 363 -16.61 3.10 -10.27
N PHE A 364 -17.74 2.84 -10.94
CA PHE A 364 -18.58 3.89 -11.52
C PHE A 364 -19.21 4.78 -10.45
N PHE A 365 -19.66 4.17 -9.35
CA PHE A 365 -20.21 4.89 -8.20
C PHE A 365 -19.16 5.80 -7.56
N TYR A 366 -17.97 5.28 -7.23
CA TYR A 366 -16.89 6.05 -6.61
C TYR A 366 -16.50 7.26 -7.46
N TYR A 367 -16.32 7.08 -8.77
CA TYR A 367 -15.97 8.18 -9.67
C TYR A 367 -17.07 9.24 -9.81
N TYR A 368 -18.34 8.83 -9.82
CA TYR A 368 -19.46 9.76 -9.77
C TYR A 368 -19.45 10.57 -8.48
N VAL A 369 -19.20 9.93 -7.34
CA VAL A 369 -19.22 10.59 -6.02
C VAL A 369 -18.06 11.57 -5.86
N GLN A 370 -16.85 11.17 -6.25
CA GLN A 370 -15.66 12.01 -6.10
C GLN A 370 -15.60 13.17 -7.12
N GLU A 371 -16.07 12.96 -8.36
CA GLU A 371 -15.96 13.92 -9.45
C GLU A 371 -17.27 14.05 -10.28
N PRO A 372 -18.41 14.42 -9.66
CA PRO A 372 -19.74 14.36 -10.30
C PRO A 372 -19.88 15.26 -11.53
N ARG A 373 -19.08 16.32 -11.65
CA ARG A 373 -19.05 17.20 -12.82
C ARG A 373 -18.39 16.53 -14.03
N LYS A 374 -17.31 15.77 -13.80
CA LYS A 374 -16.54 15.11 -14.85
C LYS A 374 -17.20 13.78 -15.24
N PHE A 375 -17.54 12.98 -14.24
CA PHE A 375 -18.20 11.68 -14.39
C PHE A 375 -19.68 11.78 -14.06
N ASN A 376 -20.42 12.62 -14.79
CA ASN A 376 -21.84 12.83 -14.48
C ASN A 376 -22.68 11.56 -14.70
N LEU A 377 -23.78 11.47 -13.93
CA LEU A 377 -24.66 10.30 -13.88
C LEU A 377 -25.18 9.87 -15.25
N GLU A 378 -25.54 10.82 -16.12
CA GLU A 378 -26.10 10.53 -17.44
C GLU A 378 -25.05 9.93 -18.39
N ARG A 379 -23.79 10.38 -18.30
CA ARG A 379 -22.69 9.76 -19.06
C ARG A 379 -22.46 8.32 -18.62
N ILE A 380 -22.46 8.07 -17.32
CA ILE A 380 -22.33 6.73 -16.74
C ILE A 380 -23.49 5.86 -17.21
N CYS A 381 -24.73 6.32 -16.99
CA CYS A 381 -25.95 5.63 -17.38
C CYS A 381 -25.92 5.22 -18.86
N ASN A 382 -25.63 6.15 -19.77
CA ASN A 382 -25.58 5.86 -21.21
C ASN A 382 -24.50 4.82 -21.57
N ALA A 383 -23.36 4.83 -20.89
CA ALA A 383 -22.27 3.90 -21.18
C ALA A 383 -22.55 2.47 -20.72
N ILE A 384 -23.24 2.31 -19.57
CA ILE A 384 -23.49 1.01 -18.95
C ILE A 384 -24.90 0.46 -19.23
N LYS A 385 -25.80 1.25 -19.82
CA LYS A 385 -27.25 0.95 -19.94
C LYS A 385 -27.55 -0.48 -20.39
N ASP A 386 -26.99 -0.88 -21.53
CA ASP A 386 -27.32 -2.19 -22.14
C ASP A 386 -26.87 -3.34 -21.24
N MET A 387 -25.68 -3.23 -20.64
CA MET A 387 -25.17 -4.20 -19.68
C MET A 387 -26.03 -4.21 -18.40
N TYR A 388 -26.28 -3.04 -17.84
CA TYR A 388 -27.01 -2.87 -16.58
C TYR A 388 -28.44 -3.42 -16.66
N LEU A 389 -29.17 -3.15 -17.74
CA LEU A 389 -30.53 -3.66 -17.93
C LEU A 389 -30.60 -5.15 -18.23
N SER A 390 -29.49 -5.77 -18.66
CA SER A 390 -29.41 -7.21 -18.91
C SER A 390 -29.07 -8.04 -17.68
N ILE A 391 -28.83 -7.41 -16.53
CA ILE A 391 -28.48 -8.10 -15.29
C ILE A 391 -29.65 -8.93 -14.75
N GLU A 392 -29.37 -10.19 -14.42
CA GLU A 392 -30.23 -11.00 -13.56
C GLU A 392 -29.76 -10.87 -12.10
N TYR A 393 -30.37 -9.97 -11.35
CA TYR A 393 -29.97 -9.71 -9.96
C TYR A 393 -30.54 -10.79 -9.01
N ASN A 394 -29.71 -11.22 -8.07
CA ASN A 394 -30.01 -12.27 -7.09
C ASN A 394 -29.27 -11.98 -5.77
N VAL A 395 -29.40 -12.86 -4.78
CA VAL A 395 -28.81 -12.65 -3.44
C VAL A 395 -27.28 -12.51 -3.49
N GLU A 396 -26.60 -13.20 -4.41
CA GLU A 396 -25.14 -13.27 -4.49
C GLU A 396 -24.53 -12.02 -5.11
N ASN A 397 -25.21 -11.38 -6.07
CA ASN A 397 -24.65 -10.24 -6.82
C ASN A 397 -25.26 -8.88 -6.45
N SER A 398 -26.40 -8.85 -5.74
CA SER A 398 -27.15 -7.62 -5.50
C SER A 398 -26.44 -6.63 -4.57
N GLU A 399 -25.56 -7.11 -3.66
CA GLU A 399 -24.81 -6.23 -2.78
C GLU A 399 -23.86 -5.30 -3.56
N GLN A 400 -23.14 -5.83 -4.56
CA GLN A 400 -22.25 -5.05 -5.44
C GLN A 400 -22.99 -4.07 -6.35
N LEU A 401 -24.28 -4.30 -6.59
CA LEU A 401 -25.11 -3.41 -7.39
C LEU A 401 -25.73 -2.27 -6.58
N PHE A 402 -25.76 -2.39 -5.26
CA PHE A 402 -26.53 -1.49 -4.41
C PHE A 402 -26.12 -0.03 -4.58
N ASN A 403 -24.82 0.27 -4.51
CA ASN A 403 -24.30 1.64 -4.54
C ASN A 403 -24.61 2.34 -5.86
N ILE A 404 -24.30 1.70 -6.98
CA ILE A 404 -24.60 2.24 -8.32
C ILE A 404 -26.11 2.35 -8.55
N SER A 405 -26.90 1.40 -8.02
CA SER A 405 -28.36 1.43 -8.15
C SER A 405 -28.97 2.62 -7.40
N VAL A 406 -28.47 2.94 -6.20
CA VAL A 406 -28.94 4.10 -5.44
C VAL A 406 -28.81 5.38 -6.26
N VAL A 407 -27.64 5.62 -6.88
CA VAL A 407 -27.45 6.84 -7.68
C VAL A 407 -28.23 6.82 -8.99
N LEU A 408 -28.41 5.65 -9.62
CA LEU A 408 -29.18 5.51 -10.87
C LEU A 408 -30.70 5.62 -10.69
N CYS A 409 -31.22 5.60 -9.46
CA CYS A 409 -32.66 5.75 -9.19
C CYS A 409 -33.27 7.07 -9.72
N ASP A 410 -32.43 8.09 -9.90
CA ASP A 410 -32.80 9.41 -10.40
C ASP A 410 -32.21 9.73 -11.79
N SER A 411 -31.77 8.70 -12.53
CA SER A 411 -31.40 8.86 -13.95
C SER A 411 -32.57 9.37 -14.80
N CYS A 412 -32.26 10.17 -15.83
CA CYS A 412 -33.21 10.62 -16.83
C CYS A 412 -33.78 9.46 -17.68
N ASP A 413 -33.06 8.33 -17.76
CA ASP A 413 -33.52 7.14 -18.44
C ASP A 413 -34.53 6.37 -17.57
N ARG A 414 -35.77 6.26 -18.06
CA ARG A 414 -36.87 5.63 -17.31
C ARG A 414 -36.69 4.14 -17.11
N ASP A 415 -36.05 3.44 -18.03
CA ASP A 415 -35.87 1.99 -17.92
C ASP A 415 -34.80 1.70 -16.87
N VAL A 416 -33.68 2.44 -16.92
CA VAL A 416 -32.59 2.33 -15.96
C VAL A 416 -33.04 2.72 -14.55
N SER A 417 -33.72 3.87 -14.40
CA SER A 417 -34.20 4.32 -13.08
C SER A 417 -35.21 3.35 -12.47
N ASN A 418 -36.17 2.83 -13.24
CA ASN A 418 -37.12 1.84 -12.72
C ASN A 418 -36.45 0.51 -12.35
N PHE A 419 -35.44 0.08 -13.11
CA PHE A 419 -34.69 -1.12 -12.81
C PHE A 419 -33.83 -0.95 -11.54
N ALA A 420 -33.12 0.17 -11.43
CA ALA A 420 -32.33 0.51 -10.25
C ALA A 420 -33.17 0.55 -8.96
N ARG A 421 -34.36 1.15 -9.02
CA ARG A 421 -35.30 1.17 -7.89
C ARG A 421 -35.72 -0.22 -7.44
N LYS A 422 -35.92 -1.16 -8.36
CA LYS A 422 -36.25 -2.56 -8.03
C LYS A 422 -35.08 -3.25 -7.31
N ILE A 423 -33.85 -3.04 -7.78
CA ILE A 423 -32.65 -3.56 -7.14
C ILE A 423 -32.53 -2.99 -5.72
N VAL A 424 -32.65 -1.67 -5.55
CA VAL A 424 -32.55 -1.04 -4.22
C VAL A 424 -33.59 -1.59 -3.25
N VAL A 425 -34.86 -1.74 -3.67
CA VAL A 425 -35.91 -2.34 -2.83
C VAL A 425 -35.55 -3.78 -2.47
N PHE A 426 -35.13 -4.60 -3.44
CA PHE A 426 -34.71 -5.98 -3.19
C PHE A 426 -33.55 -6.08 -2.20
N CYS A 427 -32.49 -5.27 -2.39
CA CYS A 427 -31.35 -5.21 -1.50
C CYS A 427 -31.75 -4.85 -0.07
N VAL A 428 -32.60 -3.82 0.09
CA VAL A 428 -33.03 -3.37 1.42
C VAL A 428 -33.91 -4.41 2.11
N ASP A 429 -34.84 -5.03 1.40
CA ASP A 429 -35.72 -6.09 1.94
C ASP A 429 -34.93 -7.32 2.37
N LYS A 430 -33.86 -7.66 1.64
CA LYS A 430 -32.99 -8.80 1.92
C LYS A 430 -31.79 -8.48 2.80
N LYS A 431 -31.58 -7.21 3.17
CA LYS A 431 -30.40 -6.71 3.90
C LYS A 431 -29.07 -6.98 3.17
N LEU A 432 -29.05 -6.78 1.85
CA LEU A 432 -27.90 -6.95 0.96
C LEU A 432 -27.34 -5.58 0.57
N PHE A 433 -26.72 -4.89 1.51
CA PHE A 433 -26.07 -3.61 1.27
C PHE A 433 -24.75 -3.55 2.06
N PRO A 434 -23.67 -3.00 1.48
CA PRO A 434 -22.32 -3.03 2.06
C PRO A 434 -22.12 -2.02 3.20
N TRP A 435 -23.21 -1.53 3.80
CA TRP A 435 -23.22 -0.47 4.78
C TRP A 435 -23.77 -0.99 6.11
N GLY A 436 -23.35 -0.40 7.24
CA GLY A 436 -23.88 -0.76 8.55
C GLY A 436 -25.41 -0.56 8.65
N ASN A 437 -25.93 0.43 7.92
CA ASN A 437 -27.35 0.70 7.80
C ASN A 437 -27.70 1.22 6.39
N LYS A 438 -28.91 0.91 5.91
CA LYS A 438 -29.44 1.41 4.62
C LYS A 438 -29.36 2.94 4.48
N LYS A 439 -29.41 3.69 5.57
CA LYS A 439 -29.32 5.17 5.54
C LYS A 439 -27.90 5.70 5.36
N ASP A 440 -26.87 4.90 5.60
CA ASP A 440 -25.49 5.39 5.71
C ASP A 440 -24.95 5.82 4.34
N ILE A 441 -25.33 5.12 3.25
CA ILE A 441 -25.03 5.57 1.87
C ILE A 441 -25.59 6.97 1.59
N TYR A 442 -26.76 7.30 2.12
CA TYR A 442 -27.34 8.62 1.91
C TYR A 442 -26.54 9.69 2.66
N GLY A 443 -26.08 9.40 3.87
CA GLY A 443 -25.16 10.27 4.62
C GLY A 443 -23.81 10.45 3.89
N TYR A 444 -23.29 9.39 3.27
CA TYR A 444 -22.09 9.45 2.42
C TYR A 444 -22.28 10.36 1.20
N LEU A 445 -23.38 10.20 0.48
CA LEU A 445 -23.70 11.07 -0.66
C LEU A 445 -23.89 12.54 -0.23
N GLU A 446 -24.58 12.80 0.88
CA GLU A 446 -24.73 14.16 1.42
C GLU A 446 -23.40 14.77 1.84
N TYR A 447 -22.47 13.98 2.40
CA TYR A 447 -21.12 14.43 2.73
C TYR A 447 -20.36 14.89 1.48
N HIS A 448 -20.54 14.22 0.34
CA HIS A 448 -19.99 14.63 -0.95
C HIS A 448 -20.84 15.69 -1.68
N GLY A 449 -21.87 16.23 -1.04
CA GLY A 449 -22.73 17.27 -1.61
C GLY A 449 -23.67 16.77 -2.72
N LEU A 450 -23.99 15.47 -2.72
CA LEU A 450 -24.90 14.83 -3.66
C LEU A 450 -26.24 14.55 -2.98
N GLU A 451 -27.33 14.86 -3.68
CA GLU A 451 -28.69 14.55 -3.24
C GLU A 451 -29.35 13.60 -4.24
N ILE A 452 -29.91 12.50 -3.72
CA ILE A 452 -30.68 11.51 -4.49
C ILE A 452 -32.14 11.55 -3.99
N PRO A 453 -32.99 12.43 -4.58
CA PRO A 453 -34.36 12.64 -4.11
C PRO A 453 -35.19 11.37 -3.94
N TRP A 454 -35.13 10.43 -4.88
CA TRP A 454 -35.93 9.22 -4.78
C TRP A 454 -35.53 8.37 -3.58
N TYR A 455 -34.22 8.23 -3.33
CA TYR A 455 -33.73 7.42 -2.22
C TYR A 455 -34.03 8.07 -0.87
N LYS A 456 -33.95 9.40 -0.79
CA LYS A 456 -34.39 10.17 0.38
C LYS A 456 -35.85 9.91 0.72
N ASP A 457 -36.73 10.02 -0.28
CA ASP A 457 -38.17 9.78 -0.12
C ASP A 457 -38.48 8.32 0.23
N TYR A 458 -37.68 7.38 -0.29
CA TYR A 458 -37.78 5.96 0.05
C TYR A 458 -37.38 5.69 1.51
N LEU A 459 -36.34 6.34 2.03
CA LEU A 459 -35.90 6.18 3.42
C LEU A 459 -36.89 6.78 4.45
N LEU A 460 -37.70 7.75 4.05
CA LEU A 460 -38.71 8.41 4.90
C LEU A 460 -40.02 7.63 5.02
N LYS A 461 -40.20 6.58 4.22
CA LYS A 461 -41.34 5.66 4.28
C LYS A 461 -40.99 4.44 5.11
#